data_AF-A0A368C8D0-F1
#
_entry.id   AF-A0A368C8D0-F1
#
_cell.length_a   1.000
_cell.length_b   1.000
_cell.length_c   1.000
_cell.angle_alpha   90.00
_cell.angle_beta   90.00
_cell.angle_gamma   90.00
#
_symmetry.space_group_name_H-M   'P 1'
#
loop_
_entity.id
_entity.type
_entity.pdbx_description
1 polymer ?
#
loop_
_entity_poly.entity_id
_entity_poly.type
_entity_poly.pdbx_seq_one_letter_code
_entity_poly.pdbx_strand_id
1 'polypeptide(L)'
;MKIIELKKTLGYMGFVPFSFFSVMPWIIGGDLANYSILALSLYSAIILSFLGGIPWGWNDNNFSQTLNLIYGIFFSLLGCLILAITFINLMAALFLCLIGFNGFYYFESKRDVLFDQKVEYKELRKKLTVLVSICFLVTIAYIVNPYS
;
A
#
# COMPACT_ATOMS: atom_id res chain seq x y z
N MET A 1 -13.01 23.21 7.00
CA MET A 1 -13.05 21.90 6.32
C MET A 1 -13.74 20.90 7.24
N LYS A 2 -14.71 20.13 6.78
CA LYS A 2 -15.32 19.09 7.62
C LYS A 2 -14.27 17.99 7.86
N ILE A 3 -14.21 17.41 9.07
CA ILE A 3 -13.21 16.37 9.44
C ILE A 3 -13.16 15.21 8.43
N ILE A 4 -14.32 14.85 7.88
CA ILE A 4 -14.48 13.83 6.83
C ILE A 4 -13.72 14.20 5.55
N GLU A 5 -13.85 15.44 5.09
CA GLU A 5 -13.15 15.92 3.89
C GLU A 5 -11.65 15.92 4.12
N LEU A 6 -11.20 16.36 5.31
CA LEU A 6 -9.78 16.36 5.66
C LEU A 6 -9.19 14.94 5.59
N LYS A 7 -9.88 13.93 6.14
CA LYS A 7 -9.43 12.52 6.06
C LYS A 7 -9.32 12.04 4.61
N LYS A 8 -10.28 12.38 3.76
CA LYS A 8 -10.24 12.03 2.33
C LYS A 8 -9.05 12.70 1.64
N THR A 9 -8.88 14.01 1.84
CA THR A 9 -7.76 14.77 1.25
C THR A 9 -6.42 14.22 1.68
N LEU A 10 -6.21 13.96 2.97
CA LEU A 10 -4.97 13.37 3.48
C LEU A 10 -4.72 11.96 2.91
N GLY A 11 -5.77 11.15 2.78
CA GLY A 11 -5.68 9.83 2.14
C GLY A 11 -5.20 9.92 0.69
N TYR A 12 -5.73 10.88 -0.09
CA TYR A 12 -5.27 11.12 -1.47
C TYR A 12 -3.89 11.77 -1.54
N MET A 13 -3.52 12.63 -0.58
CA MET A 13 -2.15 13.16 -0.49
C MET A 13 -1.14 12.03 -0.26
N GLY A 14 -1.47 11.03 0.54
CA GLY A 14 -0.65 9.82 0.70
C GLY A 14 -0.52 8.98 -0.59
N PHE A 15 -1.43 9.13 -1.55
CA PHE A 15 -1.32 8.46 -2.85
C PHE A 15 -0.37 9.19 -3.82
N VAL A 16 -0.14 10.48 -3.64
CA VAL A 16 0.67 11.30 -4.59
C VAL A 16 2.05 10.69 -4.86
N PRO A 17 2.84 10.26 -3.86
CA PRO A 17 4.15 9.67 -4.13
C PRO A 17 4.07 8.37 -4.94
N PHE A 18 3.03 7.53 -4.74
CA PHE A 18 2.85 6.32 -5.55
C PHE A 18 2.68 6.67 -7.03
N SER A 19 1.78 7.61 -7.33
CA SER A 19 1.50 8.02 -8.70
C SER A 19 2.72 8.65 -9.38
N PHE A 20 3.45 9.48 -8.65
CA PHE A 20 4.63 10.16 -9.15
C PHE A 20 5.72 9.16 -9.51
N PHE A 21 6.10 8.29 -8.56
CA PHE A 21 7.19 7.34 -8.77
C PHE A 21 6.84 6.20 -9.74
N SER A 22 5.56 5.89 -9.94
CA SER A 22 5.15 4.89 -10.93
C SER A 22 5.18 5.41 -12.37
N VAL A 23 4.90 6.69 -12.58
CA VAL A 23 4.84 7.31 -13.92
C VAL A 23 6.21 7.81 -14.37
N MET A 24 7.04 8.32 -13.47
CA MET A 24 8.34 8.92 -13.80
C MET A 24 9.30 8.03 -14.62
N PRO A 25 9.38 6.69 -14.42
CA PRO A 25 10.15 5.80 -15.28
C PRO A 25 9.83 5.95 -16.77
N TRP A 26 8.54 6.10 -17.10
CA TRP A 26 8.05 6.22 -18.47
C TRP A 26 8.37 7.56 -19.15
N ILE A 27 8.71 8.59 -18.37
CA ILE A 27 9.01 9.92 -18.89
C ILE A 27 10.50 10.10 -19.13
N ILE A 28 11.34 9.66 -18.19
CA ILE A 28 12.77 10.00 -18.17
C ILE A 28 13.64 8.82 -18.62
N GLY A 29 13.28 7.59 -18.28
CA GLY A 29 14.10 6.40 -18.56
C GLY A 29 15.43 6.33 -17.80
N GLY A 30 16.26 5.34 -18.15
CA GLY A 30 17.64 5.19 -17.66
C GLY A 30 17.77 5.00 -16.14
N ASP A 31 18.85 5.51 -15.55
CA ASP A 31 19.13 5.34 -14.11
C ASP A 31 18.09 6.02 -13.21
N LEU A 32 17.52 7.16 -13.65
CA LEU A 32 16.45 7.83 -12.91
C LEU A 32 15.19 6.98 -12.81
N ALA A 33 14.89 6.16 -13.82
CA ALA A 33 13.80 5.20 -13.74
C ALA A 33 14.04 4.20 -12.60
N ASN A 34 15.24 3.63 -12.51
CA ASN A 34 15.59 2.68 -11.45
C ASN A 34 15.46 3.30 -10.05
N TYR A 35 15.95 4.53 -9.85
CA TYR A 35 15.79 5.23 -8.57
C TYR A 35 14.33 5.54 -8.25
N SER A 36 13.52 5.89 -9.26
CA SER A 36 12.09 6.13 -9.07
C SER A 36 11.38 4.85 -8.63
N ILE A 37 11.67 3.72 -9.26
CA ILE A 37 11.04 2.44 -8.88
C ILE A 37 11.51 1.98 -7.50
N LEU A 38 12.79 2.18 -7.17
CA LEU A 38 13.32 1.96 -5.82
C LEU A 38 12.54 2.79 -4.80
N ALA A 39 12.36 4.09 -5.06
CA ALA A 39 11.61 4.99 -4.19
C ALA A 39 10.13 4.56 -4.04
N LEU A 40 9.48 4.12 -5.12
CA LEU A 40 8.13 3.55 -5.07
C LEU A 40 8.08 2.35 -4.11
N SER A 41 9.00 1.39 -4.25
CA SER A 41 9.03 0.18 -3.42
C SER A 41 9.30 0.49 -1.95
N LEU A 42 10.26 1.38 -1.66
CA LEU A 42 10.57 1.81 -0.30
C LEU A 42 9.38 2.53 0.36
N TYR A 43 8.73 3.44 -0.37
CA TYR A 43 7.53 4.12 0.14
C TYR A 43 6.40 3.13 0.41
N SER A 44 6.21 2.16 -0.48
CA SER A 44 5.21 1.10 -0.34
C SER A 44 5.44 0.26 0.91
N ALA A 45 6.69 -0.12 1.19
CA ALA A 45 7.08 -0.83 2.39
C ALA A 45 6.72 -0.05 3.67
N ILE A 46 7.03 1.25 3.69
CA ILE A 46 6.71 2.14 4.83
C ILE A 46 5.19 2.23 5.04
N ILE A 47 4.43 2.48 3.98
CA ILE A 47 2.97 2.60 4.08
C ILE A 47 2.33 1.29 4.51
N LEU A 48 2.77 0.14 3.98
CA LEU A 48 2.24 -1.15 4.40
C LEU A 48 2.57 -1.44 5.87
N SER A 49 3.76 -1.04 6.31
CA SER A 49 4.16 -1.17 7.70
C SER A 49 3.28 -0.34 8.63
N PHE A 50 3.03 0.92 8.25
CA PHE A 50 2.11 1.81 8.92
C PHE A 50 0.67 1.26 8.98
N LEU A 51 0.16 0.71 7.87
CA LEU A 51 -1.16 0.07 7.82
C LEU A 51 -1.28 -1.08 8.83
N GLY A 52 -0.21 -1.86 9.04
CA GLY A 52 -0.14 -2.91 10.06
C GLY A 52 -0.45 -2.45 11.48
N GLY A 53 -0.31 -1.15 11.78
CA GLY A 53 -0.68 -0.57 13.07
C GLY A 53 -2.18 -0.30 13.26
N ILE A 54 -2.98 -0.23 12.18
CA ILE A 54 -4.41 0.12 12.24
C ILE A 54 -5.21 -0.81 13.18
N PRO A 55 -5.02 -2.15 13.18
CA PRO A 55 -5.76 -3.06 14.05
C PRO A 55 -5.64 -2.76 15.55
N TRP A 56 -4.58 -2.07 15.96
CA TRP A 56 -4.39 -1.66 17.36
C TRP A 56 -5.39 -0.61 17.81
N GLY A 57 -5.94 0.18 16.89
CA GLY A 57 -6.98 1.18 17.17
C GLY A 57 -8.40 0.66 17.01
N TRP A 58 -8.59 -0.65 16.76
CA TRP A 58 -9.90 -1.27 16.67
C TRP A 58 -10.49 -1.54 18.05
N ASN A 59 -11.82 -1.69 18.11
CA ASN A 59 -12.51 -1.99 19.36
C ASN A 59 -12.13 -3.40 19.85
N ASP A 60 -11.85 -3.56 21.15
CA ASP A 60 -11.51 -4.84 21.76
C ASP A 60 -12.65 -5.88 21.64
N ASN A 61 -13.88 -5.40 21.45
CA ASN A 61 -15.05 -6.25 21.19
C ASN A 61 -15.10 -6.79 19.74
N ASN A 62 -14.13 -6.47 18.87
CA ASN A 62 -14.06 -7.04 17.53
C ASN A 62 -13.79 -8.55 17.58
N PHE A 63 -14.22 -9.27 16.53
CA PHE A 63 -13.99 -10.71 16.40
C PHE A 63 -12.51 -11.04 16.53
N SER A 64 -12.16 -11.78 17.60
CA SER A 64 -10.81 -12.27 17.87
C SER A 64 -9.73 -11.17 17.80
N GLN A 65 -9.87 -10.12 18.60
CA GLN A 65 -8.93 -8.98 18.60
C GLN A 65 -7.45 -9.41 18.74
N THR A 66 -7.14 -10.45 19.51
CA THR A 66 -5.80 -11.04 19.58
C THR A 66 -5.25 -11.43 18.21
N LEU A 67 -6.07 -12.06 17.34
CA LEU A 67 -5.65 -12.42 15.99
C LEU A 67 -5.48 -11.18 15.12
N ASN A 68 -6.32 -10.16 15.27
CA ASN A 68 -6.20 -8.91 14.50
C ASN A 68 -4.87 -8.21 14.78
N LEU A 69 -4.42 -8.20 16.03
CA LEU A 69 -3.11 -7.66 16.42
C LEU A 69 -1.97 -8.47 15.80
N ILE A 70 -2.05 -9.81 15.82
CA ILE A 70 -1.05 -10.70 15.20
C ILE A 70 -0.97 -10.44 13.69
N TYR A 71 -2.11 -10.33 13.00
CA TYR A 71 -2.12 -10.00 11.57
C TYR A 71 -1.60 -8.60 11.30
N GLY A 72 -1.92 -7.62 12.15
CA GLY A 72 -1.36 -6.27 12.06
C GLY A 72 0.17 -6.28 12.11
N ILE A 73 0.75 -6.98 13.10
CA ILE A 73 2.19 -7.17 13.22
C ILE A 73 2.76 -7.93 12.02
N PHE A 74 2.07 -8.96 11.53
CA PHE A 74 2.48 -9.69 10.32
C PHE A 74 2.62 -8.76 9.11
N PHE A 75 1.63 -7.88 8.85
CA PHE A 75 1.73 -6.90 7.77
C PHE A 75 2.83 -5.86 8.03
N SER A 76 3.04 -5.47 9.29
CA SER A 76 4.14 -4.57 9.67
C SER A 76 5.51 -5.15 9.32
N LEU A 77 5.71 -6.43 9.63
CA LEU A 77 6.92 -7.19 9.33
C LEU A 77 7.04 -7.50 7.83
N LEU A 78 5.92 -7.74 7.15
CA LEU A 78 5.89 -7.92 5.70
C LEU A 78 6.36 -6.66 4.98
N GLY A 79 5.95 -5.47 5.44
CA GLY A 79 6.50 -4.20 4.96
C GLY A 79 8.01 -4.10 5.16
N CYS A 80 8.52 -4.47 6.34
CA CYS A 80 9.97 -4.53 6.62
C CYS A 80 10.70 -5.51 5.68
N LEU A 81 10.12 -6.69 5.44
CA LEU A 81 10.65 -7.69 4.53
C LEU A 81 10.68 -7.20 3.08
N ILE A 82 9.64 -6.49 2.63
CA ILE A 82 9.63 -5.84 1.30
C ILE A 82 10.79 -4.84 1.20
N LEU A 83 11.06 -4.06 2.24
CA LEU A 83 12.17 -3.12 2.26
C LEU A 83 13.51 -3.84 2.03
N ALA A 84 13.75 -4.97 2.70
CA ALA A 84 14.96 -5.77 2.50
C ALA A 84 15.03 -6.36 1.08
N ILE A 85 13.93 -6.94 0.58
CA ILE A 85 13.87 -7.56 -0.76
C ILE A 85 14.04 -6.51 -1.87
N THR A 86 13.62 -5.26 -1.64
CA THR A 86 13.76 -4.17 -2.60
C THR A 86 15.21 -4.00 -3.09
N PHE A 87 16.20 -4.23 -2.23
CA PHE A 87 17.62 -4.11 -2.60
C PHE A 87 18.20 -5.38 -3.25
N ILE A 88 17.50 -6.51 -3.20
CA ILE A 88 17.93 -7.78 -3.77
C ILE A 88 17.26 -8.01 -5.13
N ASN A 89 15.94 -7.87 -5.17
CA ASN A 89 15.13 -8.08 -6.36
C ASN A 89 13.89 -7.17 -6.33
N LEU A 90 13.96 -6.11 -7.11
CA LEU A 90 12.92 -5.09 -7.24
C LEU A 90 11.58 -5.67 -7.71
N MET A 91 11.62 -6.60 -8.68
CA MET A 91 10.42 -7.20 -9.25
C MET A 91 9.68 -8.06 -8.21
N ALA A 92 10.41 -8.87 -7.45
CA ALA A 92 9.83 -9.63 -6.34
C ALA A 92 9.21 -8.71 -5.27
N ALA A 93 9.88 -7.59 -4.94
CA ALA A 93 9.36 -6.61 -4.00
C ALA A 93 8.04 -5.98 -4.48
N LEU A 94 7.92 -5.63 -5.76
CA LEU A 94 6.70 -5.08 -6.35
C LEU A 94 5.52 -6.08 -6.31
N PHE A 95 5.77 -7.35 -6.60
CA PHE A 95 4.75 -8.39 -6.46
C PHE A 95 4.30 -8.56 -5.00
N LEU A 96 5.25 -8.56 -4.06
CA LEU A 96 4.93 -8.61 -2.63
C LEU A 96 4.15 -7.37 -2.18
N CYS A 97 4.44 -6.19 -2.71
CA CYS A 97 3.65 -4.98 -2.46
C CYS A 97 2.21 -5.16 -2.97
N LEU A 98 2.04 -5.62 -4.21
CA LEU A 98 0.71 -5.85 -4.80
C LEU A 98 -0.11 -6.82 -3.95
N ILE A 99 0.48 -7.94 -3.56
CA ILE A 99 -0.17 -8.93 -2.69
C ILE A 99 -0.43 -8.35 -1.30
N GLY A 100 0.53 -7.65 -0.72
CA GLY A 100 0.46 -7.08 0.63
C GLY A 100 -0.65 -6.05 0.79
N PHE A 101 -0.77 -5.09 -0.14
CA PHE A 101 -1.81 -4.06 -0.09
C PHE A 101 -3.22 -4.64 -0.30
N ASN A 102 -3.39 -5.55 -1.26
CA ASN A 102 -4.67 -6.22 -1.49
C ASN A 102 -5.04 -7.16 -0.32
N GLY A 103 -4.06 -7.89 0.21
CA GLY A 103 -4.21 -8.75 1.38
C GLY A 103 -4.60 -7.95 2.62
N PHE A 104 -3.98 -6.80 2.85
CA PHE A 104 -4.33 -5.93 3.97
C PHE A 104 -5.75 -5.38 3.83
N TYR A 105 -6.14 -4.91 2.64
CA TYR A 105 -7.52 -4.46 2.40
C TYR A 105 -8.54 -5.58 2.64
N TYR A 106 -8.25 -6.80 2.18
CA TYR A 106 -9.11 -7.96 2.43
C TYR A 106 -9.22 -8.26 3.93
N PHE A 107 -8.10 -8.27 4.64
CA PHE A 107 -8.04 -8.47 6.09
C PHE A 107 -8.86 -7.40 6.83
N GLU A 108 -8.63 -6.12 6.54
CA GLU A 108 -9.35 -4.98 7.12
C GLU A 108 -10.85 -5.09 6.86
N SER A 109 -11.25 -5.38 5.62
CA SER A 109 -12.66 -5.48 5.23
C SER A 109 -13.40 -6.66 5.86
N LYS A 110 -12.70 -7.68 6.35
CA LYS A 110 -13.30 -8.89 6.95
C LYS A 110 -13.30 -8.88 8.47
N ARG A 111 -12.36 -8.15 9.08
CA ARG A 111 -12.09 -8.24 10.52
C ARG A 111 -12.54 -7.02 11.32
N ASP A 112 -12.58 -5.83 10.72
CA ASP A 112 -13.14 -4.65 11.40
C ASP A 112 -14.68 -4.67 11.33
N VAL A 113 -15.33 -4.89 12.48
CA VAL A 113 -16.80 -4.95 12.61
C VAL A 113 -17.46 -3.63 12.19
N LEU A 114 -16.75 -2.51 12.38
CA LEU A 114 -17.27 -1.18 12.03
C LEU A 114 -16.94 -0.79 10.58
N PHE A 115 -16.25 -1.64 9.82
CA PHE A 115 -15.81 -1.30 8.48
C PHE A 115 -16.97 -1.04 7.53
N ASP A 116 -18.01 -1.87 7.61
CA ASP A 116 -19.23 -1.72 6.80
C ASP A 116 -20.08 -0.53 7.24
N GLN A 117 -19.97 -0.10 8.49
CA GLN A 117 -20.67 1.09 9.00
C GLN A 117 -19.99 2.40 8.56
N LYS A 118 -18.67 2.36 8.28
CA LYS A 118 -17.88 3.51 7.82
C LYS A 118 -17.81 3.57 6.29
N VAL A 119 -18.96 3.78 5.63
CA VAL A 119 -19.11 3.75 4.16
C VAL A 119 -18.05 4.59 3.44
N GLU A 120 -17.84 5.84 3.86
CA GLU A 120 -16.88 6.73 3.21
C GLU A 120 -15.42 6.26 3.35
N TYR A 121 -15.06 5.68 4.50
CA TYR A 121 -13.73 5.14 4.74
C TYR A 121 -13.50 3.90 3.88
N LYS A 122 -14.49 3.01 3.81
CA LYS A 122 -14.46 1.81 2.97
C LYS A 122 -14.28 2.16 1.49
N GLU A 123 -15.04 3.13 0.98
CA GLU A 123 -14.88 3.59 -0.40
C GLU A 123 -13.50 4.20 -0.66
N LEU A 124 -13.00 5.03 0.26
CA LEU A 124 -11.67 5.62 0.17
C LEU A 124 -10.60 4.52 0.13
N ARG A 125 -10.64 3.55 1.06
CA ARG A 125 -9.68 2.44 1.11
C ARG A 125 -9.72 1.60 -0.15
N LYS A 126 -10.90 1.27 -0.67
CA LYS A 126 -11.03 0.53 -1.93
C LYS A 126 -10.39 1.28 -3.10
N LYS A 127 -10.71 2.58 -3.25
CA LYS A 127 -10.15 3.42 -4.33
C LYS A 127 -8.62 3.50 -4.23
N LEU A 128 -8.09 3.78 -3.04
CA LEU A 128 -6.64 3.88 -2.82
C LEU A 128 -5.93 2.56 -3.11
N THR A 129 -6.44 1.42 -2.62
CA THR A 129 -5.84 0.10 -2.87
C THR A 129 -5.82 -0.23 -4.37
N VAL A 130 -6.89 0.07 -5.10
CA VAL A 130 -6.93 -0.14 -6.56
C VAL A 130 -5.91 0.76 -7.26
N LEU A 131 -5.87 2.05 -6.94
CA LEU A 131 -4.94 3.01 -7.53
C LEU A 131 -3.47 2.62 -7.27
N VAL A 132 -3.14 2.24 -6.04
CA VAL A 132 -1.79 1.75 -5.69
C VAL A 132 -1.46 0.45 -6.41
N SER A 133 -2.42 -0.46 -6.58
CA SER A 133 -2.21 -1.69 -7.36
C SER A 133 -1.93 -1.39 -8.83
N ILE A 134 -2.60 -0.40 -9.42
CA ILE A 134 -2.33 0.06 -10.79
C ILE A 134 -0.91 0.63 -10.87
N CYS A 135 -0.46 1.43 -9.90
CA CYS A 135 0.92 1.92 -9.86
C CYS A 135 1.94 0.77 -9.94
N PHE A 136 1.75 -0.31 -9.18
CA PHE A 136 2.64 -1.47 -9.24
C PHE A 136 2.60 -2.16 -10.61
N LEU A 137 1.42 -2.34 -11.20
CA LEU A 137 1.28 -2.96 -12.52
C LEU A 137 1.93 -2.11 -13.63
N VAL A 138 1.75 -0.79 -13.60
CA VAL A 138 2.39 0.16 -14.53
C VAL A 138 3.91 0.09 -14.43
N THR A 139 4.43 -0.03 -13.21
CA THR A 139 5.86 -0.17 -12.97
C THR A 139 6.39 -1.54 -13.41
N ILE A 140 5.66 -2.63 -13.13
CA ILE A 140 6.03 -3.97 -13.61
C ILE A 140 6.04 -3.99 -15.15
N ALA A 141 5.05 -3.36 -15.79
CA ALA A 141 4.99 -3.23 -17.23
C ALA A 141 6.20 -2.47 -17.80
N TYR A 142 6.70 -1.45 -17.09
CA TYR A 142 7.94 -0.76 -17.46
C TYR A 142 9.14 -1.72 -17.43
N ILE A 143 9.32 -2.47 -16.34
CA ILE A 143 10.48 -3.36 -16.18
C ILE A 143 10.48 -4.50 -17.22
N VAL A 144 9.31 -4.99 -17.62
CA VAL A 144 9.18 -6.07 -18.61
C VAL A 144 9.25 -5.55 -20.05
N ASN A 145 9.11 -4.24 -20.27
CA ASN A 145 9.13 -3.66 -21.60
C ASN A 145 10.53 -3.79 -22.23
N PRO A 146 10.70 -4.46 -23.39
CA PRO A 146 12.00 -4.60 -24.03
C PRO A 146 12.55 -3.27 -24.60
N TYR A 147 11.74 -2.21 -24.62
CA TYR A 147 12.09 -0.90 -25.16
C TYR A 147 12.32 0.17 -24.07
N SER A 148 12.31 -0.20 -22.80
CA SER A 148 12.57 0.69 -21.66
C SER A 148 14.05 0.90 -21.37
#